data_AF-A0A7C1HDA3-F1
#
_entry.id   AF-A0A7C1HDA3-F1
#
_cell.length_a   1.000
_cell.length_b   1.000
_cell.length_c   1.000
_cell.angle_alpha   90.00
_cell.angle_beta   90.00
_cell.angle_gamma   90.00
#
_symmetry.space_group_name_H-M   'P 1'
#
loop_
_entity.id
_entity.type
_entity.pdbx_description
1 polymer ?
#
loop_
_entity_poly.entity_id
_entity_poly.type
_entity_poly.pdbx_seq_one_letter_code
_entity_poly.pdbx_strand_id
1 'polypeptide(L)'
;NMTRSCHIVTIEDPIEYMYTSDMAVIHQREVGSDTKSFSEALKRVLRQDPDVILIGEMRDLETISAAVTAAETGHLVFATLHTQSAAQTVDRIIDVFPSHQQQQIRQQLSTVLIGVCAQQLIPAPGGGRVVATDLMFATPAVRNLIREAKVSQMTSIMQTGSSFGMHTMDQDLGRLVREGAIPFDTAKARAHDPKDLERLVFESSF
;
A
#
# COMPACT_ATOMS: atom_id res chain seq x y z
N ASN A 1 -6.76 1.25 17.97
CA ASN A 1 -6.47 0.82 19.35
C ASN A 1 -6.43 1.99 20.32
N MET A 2 -5.52 2.96 20.19
CA MET A 2 -5.39 4.06 21.17
C MET A 2 -6.43 5.20 21.04
N THR A 3 -7.11 5.30 19.90
CA THR A 3 -8.03 6.42 19.58
C THR A 3 -9.45 5.99 19.21
N ARG A 4 -9.70 4.69 19.03
CA ARG A 4 -11.00 4.15 18.63
C ARG A 4 -11.26 2.79 19.27
N SER A 5 -12.41 2.66 19.93
CA SER A 5 -12.97 1.36 20.34
C SER A 5 -13.50 0.64 19.11
N CYS A 6 -12.90 -0.50 18.79
CA CYS A 6 -13.23 -1.29 17.62
C CYS A 6 -12.71 -2.72 17.77
N HIS A 7 -13.14 -3.63 16.92
CA HIS A 7 -12.62 -4.97 16.80
C HIS A 7 -11.63 -5.05 15.64
N ILE A 8 -10.38 -5.39 15.96
CA ILE A 8 -9.28 -5.53 15.02
C ILE A 8 -8.91 -7.00 14.93
N VAL A 9 -8.87 -7.54 13.71
CA VAL A 9 -8.37 -8.89 13.46
C VAL A 9 -7.18 -8.84 12.52
N THR A 10 -6.10 -9.52 12.90
CA THR A 10 -4.91 -9.68 12.04
C THR A 10 -4.76 -11.14 11.61
N ILE A 11 -4.28 -11.34 10.39
CA ILE A 11 -3.94 -12.64 9.82
C ILE A 11 -2.51 -12.50 9.29
N GLU A 12 -1.57 -13.23 9.88
CA GLU A 12 -0.11 -13.02 9.70
C GLU A 12 0.63 -14.35 9.52
N ASP A 13 1.84 -14.31 8.94
CA ASP A 13 2.68 -15.49 8.66
C ASP A 13 4.19 -15.13 8.68
N PRO A 14 4.88 -15.18 9.85
CA PRO A 14 4.33 -15.32 11.21
C PRO A 14 3.81 -14.00 11.78
N ILE A 15 3.33 -13.98 13.02
CA ILE A 15 3.04 -12.72 13.73
C ILE A 15 4.36 -11.99 14.03
N GLU A 16 4.51 -10.76 13.54
CA GLU A 16 5.74 -9.97 13.70
C GLU A 16 5.74 -9.09 14.96
N TYR A 17 4.57 -8.51 15.27
CA TYR A 17 4.40 -7.59 16.40
C TYR A 17 3.22 -8.04 17.26
N MET A 18 3.45 -8.17 18.56
CA MET A 18 2.38 -8.44 19.51
C MET A 18 1.70 -7.13 19.92
N TYR A 19 0.43 -6.97 19.58
CA TYR A 19 -0.36 -5.82 19.97
C TYR A 19 -1.04 -6.05 21.31
N THR A 20 -0.81 -5.14 22.25
CA THR A 20 -1.57 -5.13 23.51
C THR A 20 -2.87 -4.36 23.31
N SER A 21 -4.01 -4.97 23.64
CA SER A 21 -5.31 -4.30 23.63
C SER A 21 -5.34 -3.10 24.57
N ASP A 22 -5.88 -1.98 24.08
CA ASP A 22 -6.17 -0.77 24.84
C ASP A 22 -7.68 -0.48 24.72
N MET A 23 -8.10 0.46 23.88
CA MET A 23 -9.54 0.65 23.63
C MET A 23 -10.11 -0.34 22.61
N ALA A 24 -9.27 -0.99 21.80
CA ALA A 24 -9.71 -1.97 20.80
C ALA A 24 -9.48 -3.42 21.27
N VAL A 25 -10.42 -4.29 20.93
CA VAL A 25 -10.23 -5.74 21.01
C VAL A 25 -9.39 -6.17 19.82
N ILE A 26 -8.26 -6.83 20.06
CA ILE A 26 -7.33 -7.24 19.01
C ILE A 26 -7.19 -8.77 19.05
N HIS A 27 -7.50 -9.42 17.94
CA HIS A 27 -7.26 -10.85 17.75
C HIS A 27 -6.23 -11.06 16.64
N GLN A 28 -5.08 -11.62 16.98
CA GLN A 28 -4.05 -11.96 16.00
C GLN A 28 -4.10 -13.46 15.70
N ARG A 29 -4.00 -13.82 14.41
CA ARG A 29 -4.01 -15.20 13.94
C ARG A 29 -2.79 -15.48 13.09
N GLU A 30 -2.00 -16.45 13.52
CA GLU A 30 -0.86 -16.94 12.74
C GLU A 30 -1.29 -18.08 11.80
N VAL A 31 -0.90 -17.98 10.52
CA VAL A 31 -1.08 -19.04 9.54
C VAL A 31 -0.19 -20.23 9.89
N GLY A 32 -0.72 -21.44 9.80
CA GLY A 32 -0.06 -22.68 10.20
C GLY A 32 -0.30 -23.07 11.66
N SER A 33 -0.54 -22.09 12.55
CA SER A 33 -0.83 -22.32 13.98
C SER A 33 -2.32 -22.15 14.29
N ASP A 34 -2.87 -20.94 14.12
CA ASP A 34 -4.25 -20.59 14.48
C ASP A 34 -5.24 -20.80 13.33
N THR A 35 -4.74 -20.80 12.10
CA THR A 35 -5.52 -20.96 10.87
C THR A 35 -4.71 -21.69 9.80
N LYS A 36 -5.37 -22.31 8.83
CA LYS A 36 -4.70 -23.10 7.78
C LYS A 36 -4.13 -22.25 6.65
N SER A 37 -4.77 -21.13 6.33
CA SER A 37 -4.37 -20.23 5.24
C SER A 37 -4.98 -18.84 5.43
N PHE A 38 -4.45 -17.85 4.71
CA PHE A 38 -5.02 -16.49 4.65
C PHE A 38 -6.47 -16.50 4.17
N SER A 39 -6.75 -17.20 3.06
CA SER A 39 -8.08 -17.25 2.45
C SER A 39 -9.15 -17.84 3.38
N GLU A 40 -8.82 -18.87 4.17
CA GLU A 40 -9.76 -19.42 5.14
C GLU A 40 -9.90 -18.52 6.37
N ALA A 41 -8.80 -17.96 6.87
CA ALA A 41 -8.88 -17.01 7.99
C ALA A 41 -9.82 -15.86 7.63
N LEU A 42 -9.66 -15.27 6.45
CA LEU A 42 -10.43 -14.11 6.01
C LEU A 42 -11.93 -14.42 5.85
N LYS A 43 -12.29 -15.60 5.31
CA LYS A 43 -13.70 -16.05 5.26
C LYS A 43 -14.35 -16.13 6.63
N ARG A 44 -13.61 -16.58 7.65
CA ARG A 44 -14.10 -16.66 9.03
C ARG A 44 -14.18 -15.30 9.69
N VAL A 45 -13.20 -14.43 9.43
CA VAL A 45 -13.11 -13.09 10.02
C VAL A 45 -14.35 -12.27 9.70
N LEU A 46 -14.92 -12.38 8.50
CA LEU A 46 -16.17 -11.68 8.13
C LEU A 46 -17.40 -12.05 8.99
N ARG A 47 -17.34 -13.12 9.80
CA ARG A 47 -18.39 -13.52 10.74
C ARG A 47 -18.05 -13.22 12.19
N GLN A 48 -16.94 -12.53 12.44
CA GLN A 48 -16.45 -12.20 13.77
C GLN A 48 -16.73 -10.74 14.14
N ASP A 49 -17.59 -10.05 13.38
CA ASP A 49 -17.91 -8.63 13.56
C ASP A 49 -16.65 -7.74 13.67
N PRO A 50 -15.70 -7.82 12.72
CA PRO A 50 -14.52 -6.97 12.74
C PRO A 50 -14.87 -5.56 12.23
N ASP A 51 -14.15 -4.55 12.71
CA ASP A 51 -14.15 -3.22 12.10
C ASP A 51 -12.91 -3.02 11.21
N VAL A 52 -11.80 -3.65 11.60
CA VAL A 52 -10.49 -3.55 10.93
C VAL A 52 -9.93 -4.94 10.70
N ILE A 53 -9.42 -5.17 9.50
CA ILE A 53 -8.79 -6.42 9.12
C ILE A 53 -7.38 -6.12 8.60
N LEU A 54 -6.36 -6.74 9.18
CA LEU A 54 -4.99 -6.75 8.66
C LEU A 54 -4.72 -8.09 8.01
N ILE A 55 -4.32 -8.07 6.74
CA ILE A 55 -3.92 -9.23 5.96
C ILE A 55 -2.41 -9.10 5.72
N GLY A 56 -1.63 -10.01 6.31
CA GLY A 56 -0.17 -9.96 6.27
C GLY A 56 0.37 -9.82 4.86
N GLU A 57 -0.12 -10.60 3.90
CA GLU A 57 0.22 -10.47 2.49
C GLU A 57 -0.92 -10.98 1.59
N MET A 58 -1.06 -10.36 0.41
CA MET A 58 -1.99 -10.82 -0.63
C MET A 58 -1.25 -11.53 -1.77
N ARG A 59 -1.13 -12.86 -1.66
CA ARG A 59 -0.38 -13.70 -2.63
C ARG A 59 -1.21 -14.22 -3.79
N ASP A 60 -2.43 -14.64 -3.49
CA ASP A 60 -3.30 -15.37 -4.41
C ASP A 60 -4.60 -14.61 -4.71
N LEU A 61 -5.28 -15.07 -5.76
CA LEU A 61 -6.53 -14.48 -6.24
C LEU A 61 -7.60 -14.51 -5.14
N GLU A 62 -7.69 -15.63 -4.41
CA GLU A 62 -8.69 -15.84 -3.36
C GLU A 62 -8.55 -14.83 -2.23
N THR A 63 -7.32 -14.55 -1.78
CA THR A 63 -7.03 -13.59 -0.71
C THR A 63 -7.31 -12.17 -1.17
N ILE A 64 -6.89 -11.79 -2.40
CA ILE A 64 -7.17 -10.47 -2.97
C ILE A 64 -8.68 -10.25 -3.13
N SER A 65 -9.40 -11.23 -3.67
CA SER A 65 -10.86 -11.16 -3.85
C SER A 65 -11.60 -10.98 -2.52
N ALA A 66 -11.20 -11.74 -1.50
CA ALA A 66 -11.79 -11.64 -0.18
C ALA A 66 -11.45 -10.29 0.51
N ALA A 67 -10.25 -9.75 0.32
CA ALA A 67 -9.86 -8.43 0.84
C ALA A 67 -10.71 -7.31 0.22
N VAL A 68 -10.90 -7.34 -1.10
CA VAL A 68 -11.75 -6.36 -1.81
C VAL A 68 -13.21 -6.48 -1.35
N THR A 69 -13.71 -7.69 -1.17
CA THR A 69 -15.08 -7.93 -0.67
C THR A 69 -15.26 -7.42 0.77
N ALA A 70 -14.27 -7.65 1.64
CA ALA A 70 -14.27 -7.13 3.00
C ALA A 70 -14.32 -5.59 3.01
N ALA A 71 -13.50 -4.94 2.17
CA ALA A 71 -13.51 -3.49 2.04
C ALA A 71 -14.85 -2.96 1.47
N GLU A 72 -15.45 -3.65 0.51
CA GLU A 72 -16.74 -3.30 -0.10
C GLU A 72 -17.90 -3.38 0.90
N THR A 73 -17.79 -4.26 1.90
CA THR A 73 -18.78 -4.41 2.98
C THR A 73 -18.57 -3.45 4.15
N GLY A 74 -17.65 -2.49 4.03
CA GLY A 74 -17.47 -1.39 4.98
C GLY A 74 -16.34 -1.58 5.99
N HIS A 75 -15.57 -2.67 5.89
CA HIS A 75 -14.43 -2.93 6.77
C HIS A 75 -13.21 -2.09 6.35
N LEU A 76 -12.43 -1.61 7.32
CA LEU A 76 -11.11 -1.04 7.02
C LEU A 76 -10.10 -2.18 6.85
N VAL A 77 -9.62 -2.37 5.62
CA VAL A 77 -8.67 -3.44 5.30
C VAL A 77 -7.27 -2.89 5.08
N PHE A 78 -6.30 -3.43 5.81
CA PHE A 78 -4.88 -3.25 5.57
C PHE A 78 -4.32 -4.53 4.95
N ALA A 79 -3.48 -4.37 3.93
CA ALA A 79 -2.86 -5.49 3.25
C ALA A 79 -1.49 -5.09 2.69
N THR A 80 -0.59 -6.06 2.50
CA THR A 80 0.71 -5.83 1.87
C THR A 80 0.87 -6.60 0.56
N LEU A 81 1.67 -6.03 -0.35
CA LEU A 81 2.16 -6.65 -1.57
C LEU A 81 3.63 -6.28 -1.75
N HIS A 82 4.36 -7.06 -2.56
CA HIS A 82 5.79 -6.85 -2.86
C HIS A 82 6.04 -5.98 -4.09
N THR A 83 5.17 -5.00 -4.36
CA THR A 83 5.29 -4.07 -5.49
C THR A 83 6.09 -2.83 -5.10
N GLN A 84 6.78 -2.23 -6.07
CA GLN A 84 7.73 -1.14 -5.83
C GLN A 84 7.10 0.26 -5.96
N SER A 85 5.90 0.37 -6.54
CA SER A 85 5.19 1.64 -6.67
C SER A 85 3.69 1.49 -6.45
N ALA A 86 3.03 2.61 -6.14
CA ALA A 86 1.58 2.64 -5.98
C ALA A 86 0.84 2.23 -7.27
N ALA A 87 1.31 2.68 -8.43
CA ALA A 87 0.73 2.32 -9.72
C ALA A 87 0.88 0.81 -10.00
N GLN A 88 2.07 0.24 -9.81
CA GLN A 88 2.32 -1.20 -10.01
C GLN A 88 1.47 -2.06 -9.06
N THR A 89 1.20 -1.57 -7.85
CA THR A 89 0.34 -2.26 -6.89
C THR A 89 -1.07 -2.44 -7.44
N VAL A 90 -1.63 -1.40 -8.06
CA VAL A 90 -2.96 -1.47 -8.71
C VAL A 90 -2.95 -2.50 -9.84
N ASP A 91 -1.96 -2.44 -10.74
CA ASP A 91 -1.85 -3.41 -11.84
C ASP A 91 -1.74 -4.84 -11.30
N ARG A 92 -0.89 -5.08 -10.31
CA ARG A 92 -0.69 -6.41 -9.71
C ARG A 92 -1.98 -6.98 -9.12
N ILE A 93 -2.78 -6.15 -8.44
CA ILE A 93 -4.08 -6.57 -7.90
C ILE A 93 -5.05 -6.99 -9.02
N ILE A 94 -5.03 -6.31 -10.17
CA ILE A 94 -5.92 -6.61 -11.29
C ILE A 94 -5.42 -7.83 -12.08
N ASP A 95 -4.12 -7.94 -12.31
CA ASP A 95 -3.50 -8.93 -13.21
C ASP A 95 -3.53 -10.37 -12.69
N VAL A 96 -3.75 -10.58 -11.38
CA VAL A 96 -3.98 -11.92 -10.86
C VAL A 96 -5.32 -12.51 -11.30
N PHE A 97 -6.28 -11.67 -11.70
CA PHE A 97 -7.61 -12.12 -12.13
C PHE A 97 -7.60 -12.53 -13.61
N PRO A 98 -8.35 -13.59 -13.98
CA PRO A 98 -8.60 -13.93 -15.37
C PRO A 98 -9.21 -12.75 -16.14
N SER A 99 -8.90 -12.62 -17.44
CA SER A 99 -9.29 -11.46 -18.26
C SER A 99 -10.78 -11.13 -18.22
N HIS A 100 -11.66 -12.13 -18.08
CA HIS A 100 -13.10 -11.94 -18.00
C HIS A 100 -13.58 -11.32 -16.66
N GLN A 101 -12.75 -11.35 -15.61
CA GLN A 101 -13.05 -10.76 -14.29
C GLN A 101 -12.31 -9.43 -14.06
N GLN A 102 -11.31 -9.10 -14.87
CA GLN A 102 -10.49 -7.90 -14.69
C GLN A 102 -11.30 -6.60 -14.71
N GLN A 103 -12.34 -6.51 -15.55
CA GLN A 103 -13.22 -5.35 -15.56
C GLN A 103 -13.99 -5.22 -14.24
N GLN A 104 -14.51 -6.33 -13.70
CA GLN A 104 -15.26 -6.33 -12.45
C GLN A 104 -14.39 -5.91 -11.27
N ILE A 105 -13.22 -6.56 -11.09
CA ILE A 105 -12.34 -6.27 -9.95
C ILE A 105 -11.84 -4.83 -10.01
N ARG A 106 -11.60 -4.29 -11.21
CA ARG A 106 -11.20 -2.90 -11.41
C ARG A 106 -12.28 -1.92 -10.94
N GLN A 107 -13.54 -2.18 -11.24
CA GLN A 107 -14.65 -1.35 -10.75
C GLN A 107 -14.75 -1.39 -9.23
N GLN A 108 -14.67 -2.58 -8.63
CA GLN A 108 -14.69 -2.76 -7.18
C GLN A 108 -13.50 -2.03 -6.53
N LEU A 109 -12.27 -2.27 -7.02
CA LEU A 109 -11.05 -1.62 -6.51
C LEU A 109 -11.14 -0.10 -6.61
N SER A 110 -11.65 0.44 -7.71
CA SER A 110 -11.84 1.89 -7.87
C SER A 110 -12.80 2.50 -6.85
N THR A 111 -13.64 1.67 -6.22
CA THR A 111 -14.63 2.08 -5.20
C THR A 111 -14.06 1.92 -3.80
N VAL A 112 -13.35 0.83 -3.53
CA VAL A 112 -12.91 0.49 -2.16
C VAL A 112 -11.50 0.95 -1.80
N LEU A 113 -10.63 1.20 -2.79
CA LEU A 113 -9.26 1.63 -2.52
C LEU A 113 -9.27 2.97 -1.77
N ILE A 114 -8.47 3.08 -0.71
CA ILE A 114 -8.27 4.33 0.05
C ILE A 114 -6.93 4.97 -0.37
N GLY A 115 -5.87 4.18 -0.39
CA GLY A 115 -4.55 4.61 -0.81
C GLY A 115 -3.56 3.44 -0.85
N VAL A 116 -2.37 3.72 -1.38
CA VAL A 116 -1.25 2.78 -1.46
C VAL A 116 0.01 3.52 -1.02
N CYS A 117 0.82 2.88 -0.18
CA CYS A 117 2.12 3.36 0.25
C CYS A 117 3.15 2.29 -0.09
N ALA A 118 3.98 2.52 -1.11
CA ALA A 118 5.17 1.69 -1.34
C ALA A 118 6.35 2.30 -0.58
N GLN A 119 7.19 1.45 0.01
CA GLN A 119 8.24 1.88 0.92
C GLN A 119 9.59 1.26 0.53
N GLN A 120 10.65 2.02 0.74
CA GLN A 120 12.02 1.55 0.58
C GLN A 120 12.88 2.03 1.74
N LEU A 121 13.63 1.10 2.36
CA LEU A 121 14.59 1.43 3.40
C LEU A 121 15.97 1.66 2.79
N ILE A 122 16.53 2.84 3.01
CA ILE A 122 17.76 3.31 2.40
C ILE A 122 18.83 3.49 3.49
N PRO A 123 20.05 2.95 3.32
CA PRO A 123 21.13 3.17 4.27
C PRO A 123 21.42 4.66 4.47
N ALA A 124 21.48 5.10 5.73
CA ALA A 124 21.85 6.46 6.07
C ALA A 124 23.38 6.59 6.26
N PRO A 125 24.01 7.73 5.93
CA PRO A 125 25.46 7.91 6.09
C PRO A 125 25.99 7.69 7.52
N GLY A 126 25.21 8.06 8.53
CA GLY A 126 25.57 7.94 9.95
C GLY A 126 25.27 6.57 10.57
N GLY A 127 24.89 5.57 9.78
CA GLY A 127 24.38 4.29 10.26
C GLY A 127 22.85 4.30 10.42
N GLY A 128 22.27 3.10 10.47
CA GLY A 128 20.81 2.94 10.40
C GLY A 128 20.25 3.13 8.98
N ARG A 129 18.95 3.39 8.88
CA ARG A 129 18.22 3.52 7.60
C ARG A 129 17.20 4.64 7.68
N VAL A 130 16.95 5.31 6.56
CA VAL A 130 15.80 6.19 6.36
C VAL A 130 14.77 5.51 5.47
N VAL A 131 13.51 5.88 5.60
CA VAL A 131 12.44 5.41 4.70
C VAL A 131 12.20 6.43 3.61
N ALA A 132 12.17 5.97 2.35
CA ALA A 132 11.60 6.67 1.22
C ALA A 132 10.28 6.01 0.84
N THR A 133 9.33 6.80 0.35
CA THR A 133 7.96 6.36 0.12
C THR A 133 7.41 6.86 -1.22
N ASP A 134 6.53 6.06 -1.79
CA ASP A 134 5.67 6.40 -2.93
C ASP A 134 4.22 6.31 -2.41
N LEU A 135 3.56 7.45 -2.28
CA LEU A 135 2.27 7.56 -1.57
C LEU A 135 1.19 8.07 -2.51
N MET A 136 0.17 7.23 -2.72
CA MET A 136 -0.99 7.53 -3.55
C MET A 136 -2.28 7.44 -2.74
N PHE A 137 -3.14 8.44 -2.86
CA PHE A 137 -4.51 8.39 -2.36
C PHE A 137 -5.49 8.18 -3.50
N ALA A 138 -6.58 7.44 -3.24
CA ALA A 138 -7.63 7.17 -4.21
C ALA A 138 -8.56 8.39 -4.39
N THR A 139 -8.04 9.45 -4.99
CA THR A 139 -8.81 10.65 -5.38
C THR A 139 -9.78 10.32 -6.53
N PRO A 140 -10.77 11.17 -6.83
CA PRO A 140 -11.66 10.95 -7.99
C PRO A 140 -10.92 10.71 -9.31
N ALA A 141 -9.79 11.40 -9.53
CA ALA A 141 -8.94 11.21 -10.70
C ALA A 141 -8.28 9.82 -10.73
N VAL A 142 -7.65 9.40 -9.63
CA VAL A 142 -7.03 8.06 -9.50
C VAL A 142 -8.08 6.96 -9.70
N ARG A 143 -9.25 7.10 -9.05
CA ARG A 143 -10.36 6.15 -9.21
C ARG A 143 -10.80 6.05 -10.68
N ASN A 144 -10.86 7.18 -11.38
CA ASN A 144 -11.19 7.17 -12.80
C ASN A 144 -10.12 6.45 -13.64
N LEU A 145 -8.84 6.69 -13.37
CA LEU A 145 -7.75 5.99 -14.06
C LEU A 145 -7.79 4.47 -13.83
N ILE A 146 -8.14 4.03 -12.60
CA ILE A 146 -8.38 2.62 -12.31
C ILE A 146 -9.44 2.09 -13.27
N ARG A 147 -10.65 2.68 -13.28
CA ARG A 147 -11.77 2.22 -14.11
C ARG A 147 -11.45 2.15 -15.60
N GLU A 148 -10.73 3.14 -16.10
CA GLU A 148 -10.41 3.30 -17.53
C GLU A 148 -9.19 2.51 -18.00
N ALA A 149 -8.58 1.66 -17.16
CA ALA A 149 -7.35 0.93 -17.51
C ALA A 149 -6.11 1.82 -17.74
N LYS A 150 -6.06 3.02 -17.17
CA LYS A 150 -5.02 4.03 -17.47
C LYS A 150 -4.00 4.15 -16.35
N VAL A 151 -3.54 3.01 -15.81
CA VAL A 151 -2.59 2.97 -14.69
C VAL A 151 -1.25 3.64 -15.03
N SER A 152 -0.83 3.60 -16.30
CA SER A 152 0.36 4.31 -16.77
C SER A 152 0.33 5.84 -16.57
N GLN A 153 -0.86 6.44 -16.40
CA GLN A 153 -1.03 7.87 -16.14
C GLN A 153 -1.04 8.21 -14.63
N MET A 154 -1.06 7.21 -13.75
CA MET A 154 -1.15 7.44 -12.29
C MET A 154 0.05 8.19 -11.75
N THR A 155 1.27 7.88 -12.21
CA THR A 155 2.49 8.56 -11.77
C THR A 155 2.40 10.07 -11.99
N SER A 156 1.87 10.51 -13.13
CA SER A 156 1.68 11.94 -13.41
C SER A 156 0.63 12.60 -12.51
N ILE A 157 -0.44 11.88 -12.16
CA ILE A 157 -1.43 12.35 -11.18
C ILE A 157 -0.79 12.48 -9.79
N MET A 158 0.07 11.54 -9.39
CA MET A 158 0.78 11.60 -8.12
C MET A 158 1.77 12.77 -8.08
N GLN A 159 2.54 12.98 -9.14
CA GLN A 159 3.51 14.09 -9.23
C GLN A 159 2.87 15.46 -9.00
N THR A 160 1.62 15.64 -9.43
CA THR A 160 0.83 16.87 -9.30
C THR A 160 -0.13 16.86 -8.09
N GLY A 161 -0.10 15.79 -7.30
CA GLY A 161 -1.05 15.49 -6.23
C GLY A 161 -0.62 15.91 -4.82
N SER A 162 0.40 16.75 -4.69
CA SER A 162 0.98 17.13 -3.39
C SER A 162 -0.01 17.77 -2.42
N SER A 163 -1.04 18.45 -2.93
CA SER A 163 -2.13 19.02 -2.11
C SER A 163 -2.95 17.96 -1.37
N PHE A 164 -2.96 16.72 -1.85
CA PHE A 164 -3.55 15.56 -1.19
C PHE A 164 -2.52 14.76 -0.37
N GLY A 165 -1.28 15.26 -0.25
CA GLY A 165 -0.18 14.54 0.38
C GLY A 165 0.36 13.38 -0.47
N MET A 166 0.10 13.37 -1.79
CA MET A 166 0.67 12.39 -2.69
C MET A 166 2.06 12.81 -3.15
N HIS A 167 2.93 11.82 -3.36
CA HIS A 167 4.26 11.99 -3.94
C HIS A 167 4.77 10.68 -4.52
N THR A 168 5.62 10.76 -5.54
CA THR A 168 6.31 9.60 -6.10
C THR A 168 7.56 9.24 -5.27
N MET A 169 8.06 8.02 -5.45
CA MET A 169 9.34 7.58 -4.86
C MET A 169 10.47 8.58 -5.16
N ASP A 170 10.58 9.03 -6.41
CA ASP A 170 11.66 9.93 -6.84
C ASP A 170 11.52 11.34 -6.24
N GLN A 171 10.29 11.82 -6.02
CA GLN A 171 10.03 13.07 -5.29
C GLN A 171 10.46 12.97 -3.83
N ASP A 172 10.17 11.85 -3.16
CA ASP A 172 10.56 11.64 -1.75
C ASP A 172 12.07 11.43 -1.60
N LEU A 173 12.69 10.68 -2.52
CA LEU A 173 14.15 10.57 -2.63
C LEU A 173 14.80 11.95 -2.82
N GLY A 174 14.28 12.76 -3.73
CA GLY A 174 14.77 14.13 -3.96
C GLY A 174 14.59 15.03 -2.75
N ARG A 175 13.52 14.86 -1.98
CA ARG A 175 13.32 15.52 -0.69
C ARG A 175 14.38 15.09 0.33
N LEU A 176 14.61 13.79 0.50
CA LEU A 176 15.62 13.26 1.43
C LEU A 176 17.04 13.73 1.08
N VAL A 177 17.38 13.87 -0.20
CA VAL A 177 18.67 14.44 -0.62
C VAL A 177 18.78 15.92 -0.24
N ARG A 178 17.74 16.72 -0.51
CA ARG A 178 17.73 18.16 -0.19
C ARG A 178 17.78 18.44 1.32
N GLU A 179 17.17 17.57 2.11
CA GLU A 179 17.24 17.61 3.58
C GLU A 179 18.58 17.10 4.14
N GLY A 180 19.48 16.59 3.28
CA GLY A 180 20.77 16.04 3.69
C GLY A 180 20.67 14.68 4.40
N ALA A 181 19.52 14.01 4.33
CA ALA A 181 19.29 12.72 4.98
C ALA A 181 20.06 11.58 4.29
N ILE A 182 20.20 11.64 2.96
CA ILE A 182 20.98 10.68 2.16
C ILE A 182 21.79 11.40 1.06
N PRO A 183 22.94 10.84 0.64
CA PRO A 183 23.70 11.36 -0.49
C PRO A 183 22.95 11.18 -1.82
N PHE A 184 23.19 12.08 -2.77
CA PHE A 184 22.58 11.99 -4.11
C PHE A 184 22.85 10.66 -4.80
N ASP A 185 24.09 10.14 -4.77
CA ASP A 185 24.43 8.86 -5.40
C ASP A 185 23.67 7.68 -4.78
N THR A 186 23.41 7.74 -3.47
CA THR A 186 22.59 6.74 -2.78
C THR A 186 21.13 6.81 -3.22
N ALA A 187 20.58 8.01 -3.37
CA ALA A 187 19.23 8.19 -3.90
C ALA A 187 19.12 7.75 -5.37
N LYS A 188 20.10 8.11 -6.22
CA LYS A 188 20.14 7.77 -7.64
C LYS A 188 20.17 6.27 -7.88
N ALA A 189 20.87 5.51 -7.03
CA ALA A 189 20.89 4.05 -7.09
C ALA A 189 19.55 3.38 -6.70
N ARG A 190 18.62 4.14 -6.14
CA ARG A 190 17.33 3.66 -5.64
C ARG A 190 16.12 4.24 -6.39
N ALA A 191 16.34 5.25 -7.22
CA ALA A 191 15.32 5.91 -8.03
C ALA A 191 14.65 4.98 -9.04
N HIS A 192 13.36 5.21 -9.30
CA HIS A 192 12.64 4.60 -10.41
C HIS A 192 13.06 5.24 -11.74
N ASP A 193 13.11 6.58 -11.79
CA ASP A 193 13.68 7.35 -12.89
C ASP A 193 14.85 8.23 -12.39
N PRO A 194 16.11 7.77 -12.55
CA PRO A 194 17.29 8.53 -12.17
C PRO A 194 17.39 9.92 -12.81
N LYS A 195 16.80 10.13 -14.01
CA LYS A 195 16.82 11.44 -14.67
C LYS A 195 15.81 12.39 -14.05
N ASP A 196 14.60 11.89 -13.72
CA ASP A 196 13.61 12.71 -13.01
C ASP A 196 14.13 13.09 -11.62
N LEU A 197 14.78 12.17 -10.90
CA LEU A 197 15.43 12.50 -9.63
C LEU A 197 16.48 13.61 -9.79
N GLU A 198 17.34 13.53 -10.80
CA GLU A 198 18.38 14.53 -11.06
C GLU A 198 17.77 15.94 -11.28
N ARG A 199 16.69 16.00 -12.06
CA ARG A 199 15.88 17.22 -12.26
C ARG A 199 15.27 17.72 -10.96
N LEU A 200 14.69 16.84 -10.15
CA LEU A 200 14.05 17.17 -8.87
C LEU A 200 15.05 17.73 -7.84
N VAL A 201 16.30 17.26 -7.85
CA VAL A 201 17.33 17.70 -6.92
C VAL A 201 18.01 18.98 -7.37
N PHE A 202 18.39 19.10 -8.64
CA PHE A 202 19.26 20.18 -9.11
C PHE A 202 18.55 21.29 -9.88
N GLU A 203 17.39 21.02 -10.50
CA GLU A 203 16.68 22.01 -11.34
C GLU A 203 15.49 22.65 -10.63
N SER A 204 15.06 22.11 -9.49
CA SER A 204 13.88 22.61 -8.74
C SER A 204 14.20 23.81 -7.82
N SER A 205 15.33 24.49 -8.03
CA SER A 205 15.77 25.68 -7.29
C SER A 205 15.70 26.93 -8.16
N PHE A 206 14.49 27.33 -8.57
CA PHE A 206 14.20 28.66 -9.14
C PHE A 206 12.84 29.16 -8.64
#